data_AF-A0A7S1PQV8-F1
#
_entry.id   AF-A0A7S1PQV8-F1
#
_cell.length_a   1.000
_cell.length_b   1.000
_cell.length_c   1.000
_cell.angle_alpha   90.00
_cell.angle_beta   90.00
_cell.angle_gamma   90.00
#
_symmetry.space_group_name_H-M   'P 1'
#
loop_
_entity.id
_entity.type
_entity.pdbx_description
1 polymer ?
#
loop_
_entity_poly.entity_id
_entity_poly.type
_entity_poly.pdbx_seq_one_letter_code
_entity_poly.pdbx_strand_id
1 'polypeptide(L)'
;RPEGLLVHPGSSRRCAVLFWPCPGDFSEEVQEVASRDASVRSRANPSEAQRCAELAEALAALAGAKSVAVLSWYNAQVSELRRRLQAQPNSAGVHCGSVVTAQGSEWDYVLLSTVRSTGAGAAEAGPAPAPLGCLADRHLLNVAVTRGRLGIVVLGSPAVLQSNRNWKDFLRHCAEEGGLLGPHQRPDVLAAGAHAGAAAGAGVTTGAGASAGTRPFQ
;
A
#
# COMPACT_ATOMS: atom_id res chain seq x y z
N ARG A 1 8.94 -21.21 -6.28
CA ARG A 1 8.26 -19.97 -6.73
C ARG A 1 9.28 -18.85 -6.58
N PRO A 2 9.47 -17.95 -7.56
CA PRO A 2 10.39 -16.82 -7.38
C PRO A 2 9.95 -15.99 -6.17
N GLU A 3 10.91 -15.50 -5.39
CA GLU A 3 10.63 -14.70 -4.20
C GLU A 3 10.13 -13.30 -4.60
N GLY A 4 9.05 -12.85 -3.96
CA GLY A 4 8.49 -11.50 -4.20
C GLY A 4 9.42 -10.39 -3.69
N LEU A 5 9.28 -9.19 -4.27
CA LEU A 5 10.12 -8.02 -3.95
C LEU A 5 9.67 -7.27 -2.67
N LEU A 6 8.45 -7.50 -2.19
CA LEU A 6 7.86 -6.76 -1.07
C LEU A 6 8.43 -7.18 0.29
N VAL A 7 8.79 -6.20 1.11
CA VAL A 7 9.41 -6.42 2.43
C VAL A 7 8.77 -5.55 3.50
N HIS A 8 8.58 -6.13 4.68
CA HIS A 8 8.19 -5.41 5.87
C HIS A 8 9.39 -4.59 6.41
N PRO A 9 9.28 -3.26 6.54
CA PRO A 9 10.42 -2.39 6.86
C PRO A 9 11.00 -2.63 8.26
N GLY A 10 10.16 -2.95 9.25
CA GLY A 10 10.62 -3.17 10.63
C GLY A 10 11.27 -4.53 10.90
N SER A 11 11.01 -5.54 10.06
CA SER A 11 11.47 -6.93 10.30
C SER A 11 12.32 -7.48 9.17
N SER A 12 12.46 -6.73 8.08
CA SER A 12 13.14 -7.13 6.84
C SER A 12 12.65 -8.47 6.26
N ARG A 13 11.44 -8.91 6.64
CA ARG A 13 10.84 -10.16 6.14
C ARG A 13 10.17 -9.89 4.80
N ARG A 14 10.37 -10.79 3.85
CA ARG A 14 9.59 -10.79 2.60
C ARG A 14 8.14 -11.15 2.90
N CYS A 15 7.21 -10.37 2.38
CA CYS A 15 5.78 -10.53 2.62
C CYS A 15 5.03 -10.58 1.29
N ALA A 16 4.27 -11.64 1.06
CA ALA A 16 3.41 -11.74 -0.13
C ALA A 16 2.18 -10.82 -0.03
N VAL A 17 1.74 -10.49 1.18
CA VAL A 17 0.61 -9.60 1.43
C VAL A 17 1.03 -8.58 2.47
N LEU A 18 0.86 -7.30 2.14
CA LEU A 18 1.06 -6.19 3.05
C LEU A 18 -0.22 -5.37 3.16
N PHE A 19 -0.61 -5.02 4.38
CA PHE A 19 -1.56 -3.94 4.63
C PHE A 19 -0.76 -2.70 5.02
N TRP A 20 -0.91 -1.63 4.24
CA TRP A 20 -0.23 -0.36 4.43
C TRP A 20 -1.23 0.71 4.89
N PRO A 21 -1.28 1.02 6.21
CA PRO A 21 -2.25 1.97 6.74
C PRO A 21 -2.12 3.37 6.14
N CYS A 22 -3.27 4.01 5.95
CA CYS A 22 -3.34 5.44 5.72
C CYS A 22 -3.20 6.22 7.05
N PRO A 23 -2.27 7.18 7.13
CA PRO A 23 -2.21 8.14 8.22
C PRO A 23 -3.55 8.87 8.42
N GLY A 24 -3.84 9.27 9.66
CA GLY A 24 -5.15 9.83 10.05
C GLY A 24 -5.48 11.19 9.44
N ASP A 25 -4.47 11.91 8.95
CA ASP A 25 -4.59 13.18 8.23
C ASP A 25 -4.98 13.00 6.75
N PHE A 26 -5.03 11.76 6.25
CA PHE A 26 -5.47 11.50 4.89
C PHE A 26 -6.97 11.73 4.80
N SER A 27 -7.39 12.56 3.84
CA SER A 27 -8.79 12.87 3.63
C SER A 27 -9.26 12.35 2.28
N GLU A 28 -10.45 11.75 2.28
CA GLU A 28 -11.20 11.48 1.07
C GLU A 28 -11.91 12.75 0.59
N GLU A 29 -12.01 12.90 -0.72
CA GLU A 29 -12.68 13.99 -1.41
C GLU A 29 -13.75 13.41 -2.35
N VAL A 30 -14.93 14.03 -2.39
CA VAL A 30 -15.98 13.67 -3.33
C VAL A 30 -15.77 14.44 -4.62
N GLN A 31 -15.61 13.72 -5.73
CA GLN A 31 -15.41 14.28 -7.05
C GLN A 31 -16.55 13.84 -7.97
N GLU A 32 -17.03 14.75 -8.81
CA GLU A 32 -17.93 14.40 -9.89
C GLU A 32 -17.15 13.83 -11.06
N VAL A 33 -17.51 12.60 -11.45
CA VAL A 33 -16.90 11.93 -12.60
C VAL A 33 -17.95 11.90 -13.71
N ALA A 34 -17.65 12.54 -14.83
CA ALA A 34 -18.45 12.41 -16.04
C ALA A 34 -18.42 10.94 -16.50
N SER A 35 -19.57 10.27 -16.46
CA SER A 35 -19.77 9.02 -17.18
C SER A 35 -20.50 9.29 -18.51
N ARG A 36 -20.53 8.30 -19.40
CA ARG A 36 -21.19 8.43 -20.72
C ARG A 36 -22.67 8.82 -20.63
N ASP A 37 -23.33 8.50 -19.52
CA ASP A 37 -24.78 8.68 -19.36
C ASP A 37 -25.16 9.69 -18.25
N ALA A 38 -24.27 9.96 -17.28
CA ALA A 38 -24.51 10.92 -16.18
C ALA A 38 -23.22 11.32 -15.43
N SER A 39 -23.23 12.48 -14.74
CA SER A 39 -22.23 12.77 -13.71
C SER A 39 -22.49 11.90 -12.48
N VAL A 40 -21.52 11.07 -12.08
CA VAL A 40 -21.61 10.23 -10.87
C VAL A 40 -20.63 10.74 -9.84
N ARG A 41 -21.11 11.00 -8.61
CA ARG A 41 -20.25 11.34 -7.47
C ARG A 41 -19.42 10.11 -7.09
N SER A 42 -18.10 10.22 -7.22
CA SER A 42 -17.12 9.20 -6.83
C SER A 42 -16.17 9.79 -5.79
N ARG A 43 -15.31 8.96 -5.19
CA ARG A 43 -14.38 9.40 -4.14
C ARG A 43 -12.94 9.18 -4.57
N ALA A 44 -12.07 10.11 -4.19
CA ALA A 44 -10.63 9.97 -4.32
C ALA A 44 -9.95 10.36 -3.01
N ASN A 45 -8.77 9.81 -2.78
CA ASN A 45 -7.89 10.16 -1.68
C ASN A 45 -6.54 10.50 -2.32
N PRO A 46 -6.27 11.80 -2.58
CA PRO A 46 -5.07 12.24 -3.30
C PRO A 46 -3.79 11.77 -2.61
N SER A 47 -3.72 11.83 -1.29
CA SER A 47 -2.55 11.40 -0.52
C SER A 47 -2.31 9.89 -0.62
N GLU A 48 -3.38 9.08 -0.59
CA GLU A 48 -3.29 7.63 -0.81
C GLU A 48 -2.85 7.32 -2.24
N ALA A 49 -3.39 8.05 -3.23
CA ALA A 49 -3.02 7.89 -4.63
C ALA A 49 -1.53 8.21 -4.87
N GLN A 50 -0.98 9.22 -4.18
CA GLN A 50 0.45 9.54 -4.25
C GLN A 50 1.32 8.38 -3.81
N ARG A 51 1.08 7.89 -2.59
CA ARG A 51 1.88 6.79 -2.02
C ARG A 51 1.77 5.53 -2.84
N CYS A 52 0.58 5.26 -3.37
CA CYS A 52 0.34 4.14 -4.27
C CYS A 52 1.18 4.27 -5.57
N ALA A 53 1.16 5.44 -6.20
CA ALA A 53 1.92 5.68 -7.43
C ALA A 53 3.45 5.58 -7.20
N GLU A 54 3.96 6.09 -6.08
CA GLU A 54 5.39 5.98 -5.73
C GLU A 54 5.83 4.54 -5.47
N LEU A 55 5.00 3.72 -4.80
CA LEU A 55 5.35 2.31 -4.59
C LEU A 55 5.23 1.50 -5.88
N ALA A 56 4.22 1.80 -6.71
CA ALA A 56 4.08 1.19 -8.03
C ALA A 56 5.28 1.52 -8.94
N GLU A 57 5.78 2.75 -8.90
CA GLU A 57 6.98 3.19 -9.61
C GLU A 57 8.21 2.38 -9.16
N ALA A 58 8.43 2.25 -7.84
CA ALA A 58 9.56 1.49 -7.31
C ALA A 58 9.52 0.01 -7.71
N LEU A 59 8.33 -0.60 -7.68
CA LEU A 59 8.12 -1.97 -8.15
C LEU A 59 8.33 -2.09 -9.66
N ALA A 60 7.82 -1.12 -10.44
CA ALA A 60 7.96 -1.10 -11.89
C ALA A 60 9.41 -0.96 -12.34
N ALA A 61 10.22 -0.18 -11.61
CA ALA A 61 11.65 -0.03 -11.85
C ALA A 61 12.43 -1.36 -11.70
N LEU A 62 11.96 -2.26 -10.83
CA LEU A 62 12.65 -3.52 -10.51
C LEU A 62 12.07 -4.74 -11.24
N ALA A 63 10.74 -4.82 -11.36
CA ALA A 63 10.03 -5.95 -11.96
C ALA A 63 9.59 -5.69 -13.40
N GLY A 64 9.65 -4.45 -13.87
CA GLY A 64 9.06 -4.00 -15.13
C GLY A 64 7.62 -3.53 -14.96
N ALA A 65 7.27 -2.45 -15.66
CA ALA A 65 5.96 -1.81 -15.54
C ALA A 65 4.76 -2.74 -15.80
N LYS A 66 4.87 -3.67 -16.76
CA LYS A 66 3.81 -4.63 -17.10
C LYS A 66 3.54 -5.67 -16.02
N SER A 67 4.46 -5.85 -15.08
CA SER A 67 4.31 -6.75 -13.93
C SER A 67 3.54 -6.12 -12.77
N VAL A 68 3.21 -4.83 -12.85
CA VAL A 68 2.54 -4.08 -11.77
C VAL A 68 1.16 -3.61 -12.21
N ALA A 69 0.18 -3.76 -11.32
CA ALA A 69 -1.12 -3.15 -11.43
C ALA A 69 -1.51 -2.36 -10.19
N VAL A 70 -2.20 -1.25 -10.41
CA VAL A 70 -2.85 -0.47 -9.38
C VAL A 70 -4.36 -0.49 -9.61
N LEU A 71 -5.11 -0.94 -8.60
CA LEU A 71 -6.56 -1.07 -8.68
C LEU A 71 -7.25 -0.28 -7.58
N SER A 72 -8.45 0.22 -7.87
CA SER A 72 -9.33 0.82 -6.87
C SER A 72 -10.80 0.48 -7.11
N TRP A 73 -11.63 0.65 -6.09
CA TRP A 73 -13.08 0.51 -6.19
C TRP A 73 -13.77 1.79 -6.69
N TYR A 74 -13.04 2.91 -6.75
CA TYR A 74 -13.61 4.23 -7.08
C TYR A 74 -13.01 4.81 -8.35
N ASN A 75 -13.86 5.19 -9.30
CA ASN A 75 -13.40 5.73 -10.59
C ASN A 75 -12.66 7.07 -10.47
N ALA A 76 -13.05 7.95 -9.53
CA ALA A 76 -12.29 9.17 -9.26
C ALA A 76 -10.86 8.86 -8.79
N GLN A 77 -10.70 7.85 -7.92
CA GLN A 77 -9.37 7.39 -7.51
C GLN A 77 -8.58 6.80 -8.67
N VAL A 78 -9.20 6.04 -9.57
CA VAL A 78 -8.52 5.52 -10.77
C VAL A 78 -8.01 6.66 -11.65
N SER A 79 -8.80 7.72 -11.85
CA SER A 79 -8.37 8.91 -12.60
C SER A 79 -7.18 9.60 -11.93
N GLU A 80 -7.23 9.77 -10.60
CA GLU A 80 -6.16 10.40 -9.84
C GLU A 80 -4.87 9.56 -9.84
N LEU A 81 -4.99 8.24 -9.70
CA LEU A 81 -3.88 7.30 -9.80
C LEU A 81 -3.23 7.34 -11.18
N ARG A 82 -4.02 7.37 -12.26
CA ARG A 82 -3.49 7.48 -13.63
C ARG A 82 -2.68 8.76 -13.80
N ARG A 83 -3.21 9.90 -13.34
CA ARG A 83 -2.51 11.18 -13.39
C ARG A 83 -1.17 11.13 -12.67
N ARG A 84 -1.13 10.52 -11.48
CA ARG A 84 0.10 10.41 -10.69
C ARG A 84 1.09 9.42 -11.29
N LEU A 85 0.64 8.27 -11.80
CA LEU A 85 1.49 7.31 -12.50
C LEU A 85 2.10 7.91 -13.77
N GLN A 86 1.37 8.74 -14.52
CA GLN A 86 1.90 9.43 -15.70
C GLN A 86 3.05 10.39 -15.37
N ALA A 87 3.10 10.92 -14.15
CA ALA A 87 4.18 11.78 -13.68
C ALA A 87 5.43 10.99 -13.23
N GLN A 88 5.34 9.66 -13.14
CA GLN A 88 6.44 8.81 -12.69
C GLN A 88 7.23 8.24 -13.88
N PRO A 89 8.58 8.25 -13.83
CA PRO A 89 9.42 7.88 -14.98
C PRO A 89 9.28 6.40 -15.38
N ASN A 90 9.20 5.50 -14.39
CA ASN A 90 9.19 4.05 -14.63
C ASN A 90 7.78 3.46 -14.73
N SER A 91 6.73 4.28 -14.70
CA SER A 91 5.34 3.80 -14.65
C SER A 91 4.67 3.64 -16.02
N ALA A 92 5.40 3.92 -17.11
CA ALA A 92 4.92 3.73 -18.47
C ALA A 92 4.63 2.24 -18.74
N GLY A 93 3.36 1.86 -18.68
CA GLY A 93 2.89 0.48 -18.87
C GLY A 93 2.36 -0.20 -17.60
N VAL A 94 2.38 0.47 -16.44
CA VAL A 94 1.69 0.01 -15.23
C VAL A 94 0.19 -0.01 -15.50
N HIS A 95 -0.47 -1.13 -15.20
CA HIS A 95 -1.92 -1.20 -15.35
C HIS A 95 -2.60 -0.36 -14.26
N CYS A 96 -3.58 0.48 -14.64
CA CYS A 96 -4.37 1.25 -13.68
C CYS A 96 -5.86 1.17 -14.04
N GLY A 97 -6.67 0.57 -13.16
CA GLY A 97 -8.06 0.23 -13.46
C GLY A 97 -8.93 0.06 -12.22
N SER A 98 -10.22 -0.18 -12.44
CA SER A 98 -11.11 -0.54 -11.34
C SER A 98 -11.03 -2.04 -11.05
N VAL A 99 -11.33 -2.45 -9.82
CA VAL A 99 -11.38 -3.88 -9.43
C VAL A 99 -12.34 -4.66 -10.32
N VAL A 100 -13.46 -4.05 -10.73
CA VAL A 100 -14.45 -4.67 -11.62
C VAL A 100 -13.83 -5.00 -12.99
N THR A 101 -12.98 -4.12 -13.52
CA THR A 101 -12.34 -4.33 -14.84
C THR A 101 -11.16 -5.30 -14.80
N ALA A 102 -10.69 -5.70 -13.62
CA ALA A 102 -9.52 -6.56 -13.45
C ALA A 102 -9.84 -8.07 -13.49
N GLN A 103 -11.10 -8.45 -13.73
CA GLN A 103 -11.53 -9.84 -13.74
C GLN A 103 -10.81 -10.65 -14.82
N GLY A 104 -10.24 -11.80 -14.46
CA GLY A 104 -9.54 -12.70 -15.37
C GLY A 104 -8.12 -12.27 -15.76
N SER A 105 -7.64 -11.12 -15.26
CA SER A 105 -6.26 -10.68 -15.44
C SER A 105 -5.45 -10.89 -14.16
N GLU A 106 -4.15 -11.14 -14.28
CA GLU A 106 -3.24 -11.27 -13.13
C GLU A 106 -1.93 -10.54 -13.41
N TRP A 107 -1.31 -10.02 -12.35
CA TRP A 107 -0.03 -9.32 -12.37
C TRP A 107 0.88 -9.87 -11.29
N ASP A 108 2.18 -9.65 -11.40
CA ASP A 108 3.11 -10.10 -10.36
C ASP A 108 2.90 -9.32 -9.07
N TYR A 109 2.68 -8.01 -9.17
CA TYR A 109 2.41 -7.12 -8.05
C TYR A 109 1.11 -6.33 -8.25
N VAL A 110 0.27 -6.32 -7.21
CA VAL A 110 -0.99 -5.57 -7.22
C VAL A 110 -1.07 -4.64 -6.02
N LEU A 111 -1.30 -3.36 -6.28
CA LEU A 111 -1.59 -2.36 -5.27
C LEU A 111 -3.08 -2.05 -5.28
N LEU A 112 -3.72 -2.13 -4.12
CA LEU A 112 -5.16 -1.91 -3.94
C LEU A 112 -5.39 -0.65 -3.13
N SER A 113 -5.98 0.37 -3.73
CA SER A 113 -6.35 1.62 -3.05
C SER A 113 -7.83 1.57 -2.64
N THR A 114 -8.07 1.60 -1.32
CA THR A 114 -9.41 1.55 -0.74
C THR A 114 -10.05 2.94 -0.61
N VAL A 115 -9.27 4.03 -0.69
CA VAL A 115 -9.71 5.44 -0.63
C VAL A 115 -10.22 5.88 0.75
N ARG A 116 -11.00 5.02 1.42
CA ARG A 116 -11.78 5.39 2.58
C ARG A 116 -10.89 5.70 3.78
N SER A 117 -11.14 6.86 4.38
CA SER A 117 -10.35 7.40 5.49
C SER A 117 -11.25 7.89 6.63
N THR A 118 -10.64 8.17 7.79
CA THR A 118 -11.31 8.78 8.95
C THR A 118 -11.09 10.30 9.01
N GLY A 119 -10.49 10.90 7.97
CA GLY A 119 -10.18 12.34 7.92
C GLY A 119 -11.43 13.22 7.82
N ALA A 120 -11.23 14.54 7.76
CA ALA A 120 -12.33 15.52 7.79
C ALA A 120 -13.43 15.26 6.74
N GLY A 121 -13.09 14.79 5.54
CA GLY A 121 -14.06 14.43 4.49
C GLY A 121 -14.99 13.25 4.83
N ALA A 122 -14.67 12.44 5.85
CA ALA A 122 -15.51 11.36 6.34
C ALA A 122 -16.59 11.85 7.33
N ALA A 123 -16.37 12.99 7.99
CA ALA A 123 -17.28 13.55 8.99
C ALA A 123 -18.58 14.11 8.39
N GLU A 124 -18.58 14.44 7.09
CA GLU A 124 -19.79 14.85 6.33
C GLU A 124 -20.90 13.78 6.31
N ALA A 125 -20.61 12.54 6.71
CA ALA A 125 -21.57 11.43 6.77
C ALA A 125 -22.24 11.23 8.14
N GLY A 126 -21.96 12.09 9.13
CA GLY A 126 -22.54 12.01 10.48
C GLY A 126 -21.73 11.13 11.45
N PRO A 127 -22.29 10.81 12.64
CA PRO A 127 -21.56 10.14 13.73
C PRO A 127 -21.31 8.64 13.49
N ALA A 128 -21.92 8.06 12.45
CA ALA A 128 -21.71 6.66 12.07
C ALA A 128 -20.64 6.56 10.97
N PRO A 129 -19.80 5.50 10.96
CA PRO A 129 -18.89 5.27 9.86
C PRO A 129 -19.67 5.20 8.55
N ALA A 130 -19.34 6.07 7.61
CA ALA A 130 -19.97 6.11 6.30
C ALA A 130 -19.93 4.72 5.65
N PRO A 131 -21.04 4.20 5.12
CA PRO A 131 -21.12 2.83 4.62
C PRO A 131 -19.99 2.55 3.61
N LEU A 132 -19.33 1.40 3.73
CA LEU A 132 -18.22 1.00 2.86
C LEU A 132 -18.61 0.91 1.38
N GLY A 133 -19.91 0.82 1.07
CA GLY A 133 -20.41 0.76 -0.30
C GLY A 133 -19.84 -0.44 -1.05
N CYS A 134 -19.25 -0.20 -2.21
CA CYS A 134 -18.63 -1.22 -3.06
C CYS A 134 -17.49 -1.99 -2.39
N LEU A 135 -16.84 -1.45 -1.34
CA LEU A 135 -15.82 -2.18 -0.57
C LEU A 135 -16.43 -3.29 0.30
N ALA A 136 -17.72 -3.24 0.63
CA ALA A 136 -18.35 -4.28 1.45
C ALA A 136 -18.58 -5.60 0.69
N ASP A 137 -18.49 -5.57 -0.64
CA ASP A 137 -18.71 -6.72 -1.52
C ASP A 137 -17.55 -7.74 -1.38
N ARG A 138 -17.87 -8.91 -0.83
CA ARG A 138 -16.92 -10.01 -0.65
C ARG A 138 -16.38 -10.55 -1.97
N HIS A 139 -17.19 -10.60 -3.02
CA HIS A 139 -16.75 -11.08 -4.32
C HIS A 139 -15.71 -10.14 -4.91
N LEU A 140 -15.95 -8.83 -4.87
CA LEU A 140 -14.97 -7.84 -5.35
C LEU A 140 -13.68 -7.85 -4.52
N LEU A 141 -13.77 -8.03 -3.20
CA LEU A 141 -12.59 -8.21 -2.35
C LEU A 141 -11.77 -9.43 -2.81
N ASN A 142 -12.42 -10.58 -3.00
CA ASN A 142 -11.77 -11.81 -3.46
C ASN A 142 -11.12 -11.64 -4.84
N VAL A 143 -11.81 -10.96 -5.77
CA VAL A 143 -11.24 -10.63 -7.09
C VAL A 143 -9.96 -9.82 -6.88
N ALA A 144 -10.02 -8.72 -6.13
CA ALA A 144 -8.90 -7.81 -5.90
C ALA A 144 -7.68 -8.52 -5.28
N VAL A 145 -7.87 -9.26 -4.17
CA VAL A 145 -6.77 -9.89 -3.41
C VAL A 145 -6.23 -11.16 -4.08
N THR A 146 -6.79 -11.60 -5.21
CA THR A 146 -6.26 -12.74 -5.98
C THR A 146 -5.57 -12.31 -7.27
N ARG A 147 -5.53 -11.00 -7.59
CA ARG A 147 -4.91 -10.52 -8.83
C ARG A 147 -3.37 -10.52 -8.79
N GLY A 148 -2.76 -10.57 -7.60
CA GLY A 148 -1.30 -10.54 -7.42
C GLY A 148 -0.69 -11.93 -7.29
N ARG A 149 0.29 -12.25 -8.13
CA ARG A 149 0.95 -13.57 -8.17
C ARG A 149 2.11 -13.68 -7.19
N LEU A 150 2.88 -12.60 -7.02
CA LEU A 150 4.07 -12.52 -6.16
C LEU A 150 3.88 -11.61 -4.96
N GLY A 151 3.05 -10.56 -5.07
CA GLY A 151 2.85 -9.61 -4.00
C GLY A 151 1.57 -8.78 -4.12
N ILE A 152 0.95 -8.48 -2.98
CA ILE A 152 -0.21 -7.60 -2.87
C ILE A 152 0.02 -6.58 -1.77
N VAL A 153 -0.26 -5.32 -2.06
CA VAL A 153 -0.26 -4.24 -1.07
C VAL A 153 -1.63 -3.59 -1.03
N VAL A 154 -2.27 -3.57 0.13
CA VAL A 154 -3.54 -2.88 0.34
C VAL A 154 -3.31 -1.59 1.10
N LEU A 155 -3.69 -0.46 0.52
CA LEU A 155 -3.66 0.86 1.14
C LEU A 155 -5.06 1.21 1.65
N GLY A 156 -5.15 1.60 2.91
CA GLY A 156 -6.44 2.00 3.49
C GLY A 156 -6.41 2.35 4.97
N SER A 157 -7.54 2.83 5.48
CA SER A 157 -7.71 3.07 6.92
C SER A 157 -8.19 1.81 7.64
N PRO A 158 -7.39 1.21 8.56
CA PRO A 158 -7.85 0.09 9.39
C PRO A 158 -9.13 0.43 10.15
N ALA A 159 -9.23 1.66 10.67
CA ALA A 159 -10.35 2.12 11.48
C ALA A 159 -11.67 2.10 10.71
N VAL A 160 -11.63 2.42 9.41
CA VAL A 160 -12.82 2.34 8.52
C VAL A 160 -13.09 0.90 8.10
N LEU A 161 -12.06 0.19 7.64
CA LEU A 161 -12.22 -1.14 7.03
C LEU A 161 -12.66 -2.20 8.05
N GLN A 162 -12.21 -2.12 9.32
CA GLN A 162 -12.58 -3.07 10.37
C GLN A 162 -14.07 -3.10 10.71
N SER A 163 -14.85 -2.11 10.25
CA SER A 163 -16.31 -2.08 10.40
C SER A 163 -17.02 -3.18 9.59
N ASN A 164 -16.34 -3.76 8.58
CA ASN A 164 -16.84 -4.88 7.79
C ASN A 164 -16.11 -6.17 8.15
N ARG A 165 -16.87 -7.27 8.28
CA ARG A 165 -16.34 -8.58 8.67
C ARG A 165 -15.23 -9.09 7.75
N ASN A 166 -15.41 -9.02 6.43
CA ASN A 166 -14.42 -9.57 5.49
C ASN A 166 -13.11 -8.79 5.54
N TRP A 167 -13.19 -7.47 5.67
CA TRP A 167 -12.02 -6.61 5.85
C TRP A 167 -11.33 -6.80 7.19
N LYS A 168 -12.10 -6.97 8.28
CA LYS A 168 -11.56 -7.32 9.60
C LYS A 168 -10.81 -8.66 9.55
N ASP A 169 -11.36 -9.64 8.85
CA ASP A 169 -10.72 -10.95 8.66
C ASP A 169 -9.44 -10.82 7.83
N PHE A 170 -9.45 -10.00 6.77
CA PHE A 170 -8.26 -9.69 5.98
C PHE A 170 -7.15 -8.98 6.79
N LEU A 171 -7.50 -7.97 7.60
CA LEU A 171 -6.56 -7.26 8.46
C LEU A 171 -5.91 -8.19 9.48
N ARG A 172 -6.71 -9.08 10.09
CA ARG A 172 -6.21 -10.11 11.00
C ARG A 172 -5.24 -11.07 10.30
N HIS A 173 -5.59 -11.54 9.10
CA HIS A 173 -4.69 -12.38 8.31
C HIS A 173 -3.36 -11.67 8.02
N CYS A 174 -3.40 -10.37 7.65
CA CYS A 174 -2.18 -9.59 7.47
C CYS A 174 -1.35 -9.49 8.74
N ALA A 175 -1.98 -9.34 9.92
CA ALA A 175 -1.27 -9.30 11.20
C ALA A 175 -0.61 -10.65 11.54
N GLU A 176 -1.33 -11.76 11.34
CA GLU A 176 -0.83 -13.12 11.59
C GLU A 176 0.37 -13.48 10.69
N GLU A 177 0.37 -13.04 9.43
CA GLU A 177 1.47 -13.25 8.49
C GLU A 177 2.65 -12.27 8.71
N GLY A 178 2.48 -11.26 9.57
CA GLY A 178 3.46 -10.19 9.81
C GLY A 178 3.53 -9.16 8.67
N GLY A 179 2.46 -9.01 7.89
CA GLY A 179 2.31 -8.05 6.81
C GLY A 179 1.52 -6.79 7.17
N LEU A 180 1.03 -6.65 8.40
CA LEU A 180 0.39 -5.42 8.87
C LEU A 180 1.44 -4.37 9.23
N LEU A 181 1.55 -3.30 8.43
CA LEU A 181 2.48 -2.22 8.67
C LEU A 181 1.98 -1.24 9.74
N GLY A 182 2.92 -0.54 10.38
CA GLY A 182 2.64 0.60 11.24
C GLY A 182 2.28 1.88 10.46
N PRO A 183 1.66 2.87 11.12
CA PRO A 183 1.12 4.08 10.47
C PRO A 183 2.18 4.97 9.80
N HIS A 184 3.42 4.93 10.28
CA HIS A 184 4.54 5.70 9.73
C HIS A 184 5.51 4.85 8.90
N GLN A 185 5.18 3.58 8.70
CA GLN A 185 6.01 2.65 7.94
C GLN A 185 5.64 2.72 6.45
N ARG A 186 6.63 2.53 5.59
CA ARG A 186 6.47 2.37 4.14
C ARG A 186 6.96 0.98 3.74
N PRO A 187 6.24 0.23 2.88
CA PRO A 187 6.75 -1.03 2.34
C PRO A 187 8.12 -0.82 1.68
N ASP A 188 9.06 -1.71 1.99
CA ASP A 188 10.34 -1.76 1.29
C ASP A 188 10.23 -2.67 0.06
N VAL A 189 11.08 -2.39 -0.94
CA VAL A 189 11.19 -3.18 -2.16
C VAL A 189 12.64 -3.63 -2.32
N LEU A 190 12.88 -4.93 -2.26
CA LEU A 190 14.21 -5.51 -2.45
C LEU A 190 14.33 -6.13 -3.83
N ALA A 191 15.42 -5.86 -4.54
CA ALA A 191 15.73 -6.50 -5.81
C ALA A 191 15.79 -8.03 -5.68
N ALA A 192 15.38 -8.74 -6.74
CA ALA A 192 15.50 -10.20 -6.80
C ALA A 192 16.99 -10.58 -6.68
N GLY A 193 17.33 -11.44 -5.72
CA GLY A 193 18.71 -11.86 -5.43
C GLY A 193 19.42 -11.06 -4.30
N ALA A 194 18.83 -9.97 -3.80
CA ALA A 194 19.29 -9.35 -2.57
C ALA A 194 18.75 -10.17 -1.37
N HIS A 195 19.62 -10.91 -0.70
CA HIS A 195 19.28 -11.55 0.57
C HIS A 195 19.00 -10.45 1.61
N ALA A 196 17.85 -10.53 2.28
CA ALA A 196 17.58 -9.76 3.49
C ALA A 196 18.48 -10.31 4.61
N GLY A 197 19.75 -9.92 4.60
CA GLY A 197 20.76 -10.48 5.47
C GLY A 197 21.94 -9.53 5.65
N ALA A 198 21.79 -8.58 6.57
CA ALA A 198 22.89 -8.09 7.39
C ALA A 198 22.32 -7.31 8.59
N ALA A 199 21.77 -8.02 9.57
CA ALA A 199 21.84 -7.58 10.95
C ALA A 199 22.80 -8.52 11.70
N ALA A 200 23.73 -7.91 12.43
CA ALA A 200 24.73 -8.46 13.36
C ALA A 200 26.09 -8.93 12.78
N GLY A 201 27.17 -8.25 13.22
CA GLY A 201 28.44 -8.92 13.53
C GLY A 201 29.77 -8.25 13.14
N ALA A 202 30.27 -7.38 14.01
CA ALA A 202 31.66 -7.31 14.51
C ALA A 202 32.91 -7.13 13.60
N GLY A 203 33.73 -6.15 13.99
CA GLY A 203 35.21 -6.14 13.89
C GLY A 203 35.78 -5.56 12.58
N VAL A 204 36.84 -4.74 12.54
CA VAL A 204 38.12 -4.86 13.27
C VAL A 204 38.99 -3.60 13.00
N THR A 205 39.55 -3.03 14.09
CA THR A 205 40.89 -2.38 14.25
C THR A 205 41.22 -1.09 13.47
N THR A 206 42.06 -0.12 13.88
CA THR A 206 43.21 0.04 14.81
C THR A 206 43.30 1.56 15.11
N GLY A 207 43.63 2.05 16.31
CA GLY A 207 45.03 2.31 16.68
C GLY A 207 45.17 3.49 17.67
N ALA A 208 45.79 3.18 18.82
CA ALA A 208 46.67 3.97 19.71
C ALA A 208 46.45 5.48 19.99
N GLY A 209 46.47 5.85 21.28
CA GLY A 209 46.76 7.23 21.71
C GLY A 209 46.50 7.58 23.18
N ALA A 210 47.41 7.16 24.07
CA ALA A 210 47.85 7.78 25.34
C ALA A 210 46.92 8.62 26.25
N SER A 211 46.82 8.12 27.50
CA SER A 211 47.03 8.79 28.80
C SER A 211 46.09 9.88 29.37
N ALA A 212 45.79 9.64 30.66
CA ALA A 212 45.69 10.57 31.80
C ALA A 212 44.28 11.03 32.26
N GLY A 213 44.01 10.86 33.56
CA GLY A 213 43.09 11.74 34.30
C GLY A 213 42.00 11.10 35.18
N THR A 214 42.38 10.51 36.31
CA THR A 214 41.98 10.97 37.67
C THR A 214 40.49 11.27 37.98
N ARG A 215 39.88 10.33 38.74
CA ARG A 215 38.91 10.39 39.89
C ARG A 215 37.44 9.97 39.68
N PRO A 216 36.85 9.30 40.70
CA PRO A 216 35.45 8.92 40.76
C PRO A 216 34.60 9.95 41.53
N PHE A 217 33.29 10.02 41.27
CA PHE A 217 32.30 10.41 42.28
C PHE A 217 30.91 9.83 41.95
N GLN A 218 30.40 9.10 42.95
CA GLN A 218 29.01 8.71 43.30
C GLN A 218 28.03 8.23 42.24
#